data_AF-A0A944SQF4-F1
#
_entry.id   AF-A0A944SQF4-F1
#
_cell.length_a   1.000
_cell.length_b   1.000
_cell.length_c   1.000
_cell.angle_alpha   90.00
_cell.angle_beta   90.00
_cell.angle_gamma   90.00
#
_symmetry.space_group_name_H-M   'P 1'
#
loop_
_entity.id
_entity.type
_entity.pdbx_description
1 polymer ?
#
loop_
_entity_poly.entity_id
_entity_poly.type
_entity_poly.pdbx_seq_one_letter_code
_entity_poly.pdbx_strand_id
1 'polypeptide(L)'
;LYDGFSDMEEVVVNGDLDQRIAGNLNISFNYVEGESLMMAISDVAVSSGSACTSSSLEPSYVLRALGLSDELAHSSIRFSVGRYTTEKDVDDAIVLVREKVEKLRDLSPLWDMYKDGIDLNSVEWAAH
;
A
#
# COMPACT_ATOMS: atom_id res chain seq x y z
N LEU A 1 3.82 5.93 13.28
CA LEU A 1 3.56 5.67 11.85
C LEU A 1 2.64 4.46 11.64
N TYR A 2 3.06 3.22 11.93
CA TYR A 2 2.19 2.04 11.74
C TYR A 2 0.85 2.15 12.49
N ASP A 3 0.88 2.56 13.76
CA ASP A 3 -0.33 2.71 14.58
C ASP A 3 -1.37 3.63 13.93
N GLY A 4 -0.93 4.62 13.16
CA GLY A 4 -1.79 5.54 12.41
C GLY A 4 -2.50 4.94 11.20
N PHE A 5 -2.20 3.69 10.83
CA PHE A 5 -2.88 2.92 9.79
C PHE A 5 -3.48 1.60 10.30
N SER A 6 -3.16 1.20 11.54
CA SER A 6 -3.50 -0.12 12.09
C SER A 6 -5.00 -0.39 12.27
N ASP A 7 -5.80 0.66 12.33
CA ASP A 7 -7.26 0.65 12.45
C ASP A 7 -7.98 0.67 11.09
N MET A 8 -7.25 0.83 9.99
CA MET A 8 -7.83 0.80 8.66
C MET A 8 -8.09 -0.64 8.22
N GLU A 9 -9.25 -0.87 7.60
CA GLU A 9 -9.56 -2.15 6.98
C GLU A 9 -8.53 -2.49 5.90
N GLU A 10 -8.17 -3.77 5.80
CA GLU A 10 -7.46 -4.31 4.64
C GLU A 10 -6.10 -3.64 4.39
N VAL A 11 -5.38 -3.42 5.49
CA VAL A 11 -4.00 -2.93 5.53
C VAL A 11 -3.09 -4.04 6.02
N VAL A 12 -2.07 -4.36 5.21
CA VAL A 12 -1.16 -5.49 5.47
C VAL A 12 0.27 -4.99 5.62
N VAL A 13 0.96 -5.41 6.69
CA VAL A 13 2.39 -5.13 6.86
C VAL A 13 3.20 -6.14 6.08
N ASN A 14 4.14 -5.64 5.27
CA ASN A 14 5.03 -6.45 4.47
C ASN A 14 6.37 -6.65 5.20
N GLY A 15 6.50 -7.79 5.87
CA GLY A 15 7.64 -8.13 6.72
C GLY A 15 7.24 -8.31 8.18
N ASP A 16 8.16 -8.04 9.09
CA ASP A 16 7.99 -8.25 10.53
C ASP A 16 8.08 -6.92 11.29
N LEU A 17 7.19 -6.68 12.27
CA LEU A 17 7.15 -5.42 13.03
C LEU A 17 8.28 -5.33 14.06
N ASP A 18 8.74 -6.47 14.58
CA ASP A 18 9.79 -6.60 15.60
C ASP A 18 11.18 -6.76 14.96
N GLN A 19 11.27 -7.50 13.84
CA GLN A 19 12.51 -7.79 13.11
C GLN A 19 12.65 -6.98 11.83
N ARG A 20 12.60 -5.64 11.95
CA ARG A 20 12.82 -4.71 10.84
C ARG A 20 13.80 -3.60 11.16
N ILE A 21 14.27 -2.94 10.11
CA ILE A 21 15.01 -1.68 10.24
C ILE A 21 14.04 -0.60 10.76
N ALA A 22 14.38 0.06 11.86
CA ALA A 22 13.48 0.98 12.57
C ALA A 22 12.89 2.11 11.69
N GLY A 23 13.67 2.59 10.71
CA GLY A 23 13.23 3.62 9.76
C GLY A 23 12.44 3.10 8.57
N ASN A 24 12.18 1.79 8.46
CA ASN A 24 11.54 1.17 7.32
C ASN A 24 10.16 0.62 7.69
N LEU A 25 9.12 1.04 6.97
CA LEU A 25 7.78 0.48 7.07
C LEU A 25 7.24 0.23 5.67
N ASN A 26 6.97 -1.03 5.34
CA ASN A 26 6.35 -1.40 4.08
C ASN A 26 4.95 -1.94 4.35
N ILE A 27 3.94 -1.33 3.73
CA ILE A 27 2.53 -1.62 3.94
C ILE A 27 1.85 -1.73 2.57
N SER A 28 0.97 -2.72 2.41
CA SER A 28 0.03 -2.82 1.29
C SER A 28 -1.36 -2.35 1.71
N PHE A 29 -1.97 -1.51 0.87
CA PHE A 29 -3.35 -1.04 1.05
C PHE A 29 -4.24 -1.76 0.04
N ASN A 30 -4.95 -2.81 0.48
CA ASN A 30 -5.74 -3.61 -0.45
C ASN A 30 -6.82 -2.76 -1.13
N TYR A 31 -7.23 -3.19 -2.32
CA TYR A 31 -8.24 -2.54 -3.18
C TYR A 31 -7.86 -1.15 -3.69
N VAL A 32 -6.58 -0.78 -3.57
CA VAL A 32 -6.01 0.46 -4.08
C VAL A 32 -4.86 0.14 -5.02
N GLU A 33 -4.85 0.77 -6.19
CA GLU A 33 -3.71 0.68 -7.11
C GLU A 33 -2.54 1.54 -6.61
N GLY A 34 -1.35 0.94 -6.45
CA GLY A 34 -0.20 1.65 -5.85
C GLY A 34 0.34 2.80 -6.69
N GLU A 35 0.26 2.75 -8.03
CA GLU A 35 0.64 3.88 -8.89
C GLU A 35 -0.29 5.08 -8.65
N SER A 36 -1.60 4.85 -8.66
CA SER A 36 -2.61 5.85 -8.35
C SER A 36 -2.41 6.44 -6.93
N LEU A 37 -2.10 5.60 -5.94
CA LEU A 37 -1.80 6.07 -4.59
C LEU A 37 -0.52 6.91 -4.53
N MET A 38 0.57 6.47 -5.16
CA MET A 38 1.82 7.24 -5.25
C MET A 38 1.62 8.60 -5.89
N MET A 39 0.83 8.68 -6.97
CA MET A 39 0.47 9.94 -7.61
C MET A 39 -0.34 10.85 -6.68
N ALA A 40 -1.25 10.26 -5.89
CA ALA A 40 -2.12 11.01 -4.98
C ALA A 40 -1.37 11.55 -3.74
N ILE A 41 -0.24 10.95 -3.36
CA ILE A 41 0.58 11.33 -2.20
C ILE A 41 1.93 11.95 -2.61
N SER A 42 1.99 12.60 -3.77
CA SER A 42 3.23 13.18 -4.33
C SER A 42 3.96 14.17 -3.41
N ASP A 43 3.26 14.73 -2.42
CA ASP A 43 3.81 15.64 -1.41
C ASP A 43 4.60 14.92 -0.31
N VAL A 44 4.54 13.58 -0.26
CA VAL A 44 5.29 12.73 0.67
C VAL A 44 6.26 11.87 -0.13
N ALA A 45 7.56 11.97 0.19
CA ALA A 45 8.59 11.15 -0.45
C ALA A 45 8.46 9.68 -0.01
N VAL A 46 7.81 8.87 -0.85
CA VAL A 46 7.62 7.42 -0.67
C VAL A 46 8.13 6.64 -1.88
N SER A 47 8.17 5.31 -1.77
CA SER A 47 8.45 4.42 -2.91
C SER A 47 7.46 3.26 -2.92
N SER A 48 6.93 2.87 -4.09
CA SER A 48 6.23 1.59 -4.26
C SER A 48 7.21 0.51 -4.72
N GLY A 49 7.19 -0.65 -4.06
CA GLY A 49 8.00 -1.82 -4.43
C GLY A 49 9.53 -1.67 -4.29
N SER A 50 10.24 -2.70 -4.77
CA SER A 50 11.71 -2.84 -4.68
C SER A 50 12.49 -2.09 -5.76
N ALA A 51 11.83 -1.56 -6.78
CA ALA A 51 12.47 -0.88 -7.89
C ALA A 51 11.71 0.41 -8.20
N CYS A 52 12.29 1.56 -7.82
CA CYS A 52 11.91 2.81 -8.44
C CYS A 52 12.15 2.63 -9.95
N THR A 53 11.07 2.63 -10.74
CA THR A 53 11.06 2.56 -12.21
C THR A 53 11.72 1.32 -12.83
N SER A 54 11.06 0.15 -12.81
CA SER A 54 11.16 -0.74 -13.98
C SER A 54 10.13 -0.29 -15.01
N SER A 55 10.53 -0.15 -16.26
CA SER A 55 9.64 0.10 -17.42
C SER A 55 8.70 -1.08 -17.72
N SER A 56 8.43 -1.90 -16.72
CA SER A 56 7.72 -3.17 -16.75
C SER A 56 6.82 -3.15 -15.52
N LEU A 57 5.52 -3.32 -15.77
CA LEU A 57 4.41 -3.38 -14.81
C LEU A 57 4.49 -4.60 -13.87
N GLU A 58 5.68 -5.14 -13.64
CA GLU A 58 5.86 -6.38 -12.89
C GLU A 58 5.89 -6.10 -11.38
N PRO A 59 5.15 -6.87 -10.58
CA PRO A 59 5.13 -6.71 -9.13
C PRO A 59 6.50 -7.03 -8.53
N SER A 60 6.77 -6.44 -7.36
CA SER A 60 8.05 -6.62 -6.66
C SER A 60 8.37 -8.10 -6.46
N TYR A 61 9.49 -8.56 -7.02
CA TYR A 61 9.96 -9.94 -6.84
C TYR A 61 10.27 -10.27 -5.37
N VAL A 62 10.59 -9.26 -4.54
CA VAL A 62 10.80 -9.43 -3.10
C VAL A 62 9.49 -9.72 -2.40
N LEU A 63 8.42 -8.97 -2.72
CA LEU A 63 7.10 -9.21 -2.13
C LEU A 63 6.50 -10.54 -2.59
N ARG A 64 6.69 -10.90 -3.87
CA ARG A 64 6.35 -12.25 -4.37
C ARG A 64 7.09 -13.35 -3.60
N ALA A 65 8.38 -13.17 -3.32
CA ALA A 65 9.15 -14.12 -2.52
C ALA A 65 8.69 -14.21 -1.06
N LEU A 66 8.06 -13.15 -0.53
CA LEU A 66 7.38 -13.16 0.77
C LEU A 66 5.98 -13.81 0.72
N GLY A 67 5.53 -14.27 -0.46
CA GLY A 67 4.25 -14.93 -0.65
C GLY A 67 3.06 -13.99 -0.86
N LEU A 68 3.30 -12.71 -1.14
CA LEU A 68 2.22 -11.79 -1.49
C LEU A 68 1.67 -12.10 -2.89
N SER A 69 0.36 -11.93 -3.04
CA SER A 69 -0.27 -11.88 -4.38
C SER A 69 0.23 -10.67 -5.16
N ASP A 70 0.14 -10.75 -6.48
CA ASP A 70 0.54 -9.65 -7.36
C ASP A 70 -0.25 -8.37 -7.06
N GLU A 71 -1.55 -8.49 -6.77
CA GLU A 71 -2.41 -7.36 -6.34
C GLU A 71 -1.92 -6.68 -5.06
N LEU A 72 -1.56 -7.46 -4.04
CA LEU A 72 -1.00 -6.91 -2.79
C LEU A 72 0.39 -6.32 -3.01
N ALA A 73 1.19 -6.90 -3.91
CA ALA A 73 2.50 -6.36 -4.25
C ALA A 73 2.39 -5.03 -5.01
N HIS A 74 1.36 -4.87 -5.87
CA HIS A 74 1.09 -3.62 -6.61
C HIS A 74 0.53 -2.51 -5.73
N SER A 75 -0.11 -2.82 -4.61
CA SER A 75 -0.64 -1.85 -3.65
C SER A 75 0.33 -1.49 -2.52
N SER A 76 1.58 -1.97 -2.60
CA SER A 76 2.61 -1.75 -1.58
C SER A 76 3.21 -0.34 -1.66
N ILE A 77 3.28 0.33 -0.50
CA ILE A 77 4.00 1.58 -0.28
C ILE A 77 5.03 1.37 0.83
N ARG A 78 6.27 1.77 0.57
CA ARG A 78 7.38 1.78 1.52
C ARG A 78 7.64 3.21 1.99
N PHE A 79 7.45 3.42 3.28
CA PHE A 79 7.81 4.62 4.01
C PHE A 79 9.22 4.46 4.60
N SER A 80 10.05 5.48 4.40
CA SER A 80 11.39 5.57 4.99
C SER A 80 11.50 6.82 5.84
N VAL A 81 11.75 6.65 7.14
CA VAL A 81 11.92 7.73 8.12
C VAL A 81 13.40 7.87 8.44
N GLY A 82 13.90 9.11 8.48
CA GLY A 82 15.32 9.39 8.68
C GLY A 82 15.58 10.50 9.70
N ARG A 83 16.85 10.91 9.82
CA ARG A 83 17.32 11.92 10.79
C ARG A 83 16.57 13.25 10.73
N TYR A 84 16.08 13.63 9.55
CA TYR A 84 15.42 14.91 9.32
C TYR A 84 13.89 14.83 9.32
N THR A 85 13.33 13.62 9.49
CA THR A 85 11.88 13.46 9.60
C THR A 85 11.44 13.85 11.00
N THR A 86 10.44 14.71 11.08
CA THR A 86 9.81 15.14 12.34
C THR A 86 8.53 14.35 12.62
N GLU A 87 8.07 14.38 13.87
CA GLU A 87 6.76 13.80 14.23
C GLU A 87 5.63 14.45 13.44
N LYS A 88 5.70 15.76 13.20
CA LYS A 88 4.73 16.48 12.37
C LYS A 88 4.69 15.94 10.93
N ASP A 89 5.83 15.66 10.32
CA ASP A 89 5.87 15.09 8.97
C ASP A 89 5.19 13.71 8.94
N VAL A 90 5.35 12.92 10.01
CA VAL A 90 4.70 11.62 10.17
C VAL A 90 3.19 11.78 10.31
N ASP A 91 2.72 12.69 11.14
CA ASP A 91 1.30 12.94 11.36
C ASP A 91 0.61 13.46 10.08
N ASP A 92 1.24 14.42 9.39
CA ASP A 92 0.73 14.97 8.14
C ASP A 92 0.67 13.89 7.04
N ALA A 93 1.70 13.04 6.95
CA ALA A 93 1.73 11.92 6.01
C ALA A 93 0.64 10.88 6.31
N ILE A 94 0.38 10.57 7.59
CA ILE A 94 -0.71 9.66 7.97
C ILE A 94 -2.05 10.22 7.50
N VAL A 95 -2.35 11.48 7.81
CA VAL A 95 -3.62 12.11 7.42
C VAL A 95 -3.80 12.10 5.90
N LEU A 96 -2.76 12.51 5.16
CA LEU A 96 -2.81 12.54 3.70
C LEU A 96 -3.04 11.14 3.11
N VAL A 97 -2.24 10.15 3.52
CA VAL A 97 -2.33 8.78 2.98
C VAL A 97 -3.70 8.17 3.26
N ARG A 98 -4.24 8.34 4.48
CA ARG A 98 -5.58 7.87 4.82
C ARG A 98 -6.64 8.46 3.90
N GLU A 99 -6.63 9.79 3.74
CA GLU A 99 -7.58 10.49 2.87
C GLU A 99 -7.50 9.98 1.42
N LYS A 100 -6.30 9.72 0.90
CA LYS A 100 -6.14 9.23 -0.47
C LYS A 100 -6.53 7.76 -0.63
N VAL A 101 -6.21 6.91 0.34
CA VAL A 101 -6.62 5.51 0.33
C VAL A 101 -8.15 5.39 0.35
N GLU A 102 -8.84 6.14 1.21
CA GLU A 102 -10.31 6.15 1.27
C GLU A 102 -10.91 6.61 -0.06
N LYS A 103 -10.42 7.72 -0.62
CA LYS A 103 -10.89 8.21 -1.94
C LYS A 103 -10.67 7.23 -3.07
N LEU A 104 -9.55 6.51 -3.08
CA LEU A 104 -9.27 5.51 -4.12
C LEU A 104 -10.14 4.26 -3.93
N ARG A 105 -10.45 3.89 -2.68
CA ARG A 105 -11.39 2.81 -2.37
C ARG A 105 -12.81 3.15 -2.80
N ASP A 106 -13.26 4.39 -2.62
CA ASP A 106 -14.57 4.87 -3.10
C ASP A 106 -14.73 4.78 -4.64
N LEU A 107 -13.62 4.70 -5.38
CA LEU A 107 -13.58 4.56 -6.84
C LEU A 107 -13.30 3.12 -7.28
N SER A 108 -13.04 2.20 -6.34
CA SER A 108 -12.58 0.85 -6.61
C SER A 108 -13.76 -0.11 -6.61
N PRO A 109 -14.14 -0.70 -7.76
CA PRO A 109 -15.21 -1.70 -7.80
C PRO A 109 -14.87 -2.95 -6.97
N LEU A 110 -13.58 -3.26 -6.79
CA LEU A 110 -13.14 -4.35 -5.93
C LEU A 110 -13.43 -4.07 -4.44
N TRP A 111 -13.35 -2.80 -4.04
CA TRP A 111 -13.71 -2.39 -2.68
C TRP A 111 -15.21 -2.55 -2.44
N ASP A 112 -16.05 -2.11 -3.38
CA ASP A 112 -17.51 -2.29 -3.28
C ASP A 112 -17.88 -3.77 -3.13
N MET A 113 -17.31 -4.63 -3.98
CA MET A 113 -17.52 -6.08 -3.92
C MET A 113 -17.08 -6.68 -2.58
N TYR A 114 -15.94 -6.24 -2.04
CA TYR A 114 -15.49 -6.65 -0.70
C TYR A 114 -16.47 -6.22 0.39
N LYS A 115 -16.96 -4.98 0.36
CA LYS A 115 -17.94 -4.47 1.35
C LYS A 115 -19.30 -5.18 1.25
N ASP A 116 -19.67 -5.64 0.06
CA ASP A 116 -20.85 -6.48 -0.18
C ASP A 116 -20.65 -7.95 0.24
N GLY A 117 -19.45 -8.32 0.70
CA GLY A 117 -19.11 -9.66 1.17
C GLY A 117 -18.90 -10.69 0.05
N ILE A 118 -18.60 -10.23 -1.16
CA ILE A 118 -18.32 -11.09 -2.32
C ILE A 118 -16.89 -11.63 -2.20
N ASP A 119 -16.74 -12.96 -2.29
CA ASP A 119 -15.42 -13.59 -2.37
C ASP A 119 -14.81 -13.38 -3.75
N LEU A 120 -13.84 -12.47 -3.84
CA LEU A 120 -13.15 -12.13 -5.08
C LEU A 120 -12.39 -13.30 -5.71
N ASN A 121 -12.02 -14.32 -4.94
CA ASN A 121 -11.39 -15.54 -5.47
C ASN A 121 -12.38 -16.43 -6.22
N SER A 122 -13.68 -16.22 -6.01
CA SER A 122 -14.76 -16.97 -6.67
C SER A 122 -15.31 -16.28 -7.93
N VAL A 123 -14.85 -15.06 -8.21
CA VAL A 123 -15.27 -14.27 -9.37
C VAL A 123 -14.48 -14.73 -10.60
N GLU A 124 -15.18 -15.18 -11.63
CA GLU A 124 -14.55 -15.45 -12.93
C GLU A 124 -14.26 -14.13 -13.65
N TRP A 125 -13.00 -13.72 -13.62
CA TRP A 125 -12.51 -12.55 -14.35
C TRP A 125 -12.41 -12.86 -15.84
N ALA A 126 -12.99 -12.01 -16.68
CA ALA A 126 -12.72 -12.07 -18.12
C ALA A 126 -11.25 -11.67 -18.33
N ALA A 127 -10.41 -12.62 -18.75
CA ALA A 127 -9.00 -12.37 -19.00
C ALA A 127 -8.83 -11.29 -20.10
N HIS A 128 -8.03 -10.27 -19.80
CA HIS A 128 -7.50 -9.32 -20.78
C HIS A 128 -6.10 -9.74 -21.24
#